data_AF-A0A1V5DF21-F1
#
_entry.id   AF-A0A1V5DF21-F1
#
_cell.length_a   1.000
_cell.length_b   1.000
_cell.length_c   1.000
_cell.angle_alpha   90.00
_cell.angle_beta   90.00
_cell.angle_gamma   90.00
#
_symmetry.space_group_name_H-M   'P 1'
#
loop_
_entity.id
_entity.type
_entity.pdbx_description
1 polymer ?
#
loop_
_entity_poly.entity_id
_entity_poly.type
_entity_poly.pdbx_seq_one_letter_code
_entity_poly.pdbx_strand_id
1 'polypeptide(L)'
;MGQAAGTSRTIYIDKRYFAGRKAKWVSFEDAPGLTETKRDIYGRCVPCITNLYEQLKEGRTEIDLGPAFRCWKVVVVLKSAEECVGLLAELENVLPDGVKVKGRFGSVDEGRTTKVVVFNVPDVSQRKRLSKALKDCSVRVCPDAEITFHRGCAELYHELFGNWKTWKKTAGIVRPEAVPVIIDRIRKTLFWEKKSRKE
;
A
#
# COMPACT_ATOMS: atom_id res chain seq x y z
N MET A 1 -13.90 -36.16 15.94
CA MET A 1 -13.64 -35.15 14.89
C MET A 1 -13.76 -33.79 15.53
N GLY A 2 -12.63 -33.17 15.90
CA GLY A 2 -12.63 -31.84 16.52
C GLY A 2 -12.79 -30.78 15.45
N GLN A 3 -13.90 -30.03 15.47
CA GLN A 3 -14.00 -28.79 14.73
C GLN A 3 -13.03 -27.80 15.39
N ALA A 4 -11.97 -27.42 14.68
CA ALA A 4 -11.18 -26.27 15.05
C ALA A 4 -12.09 -25.05 14.91
N ALA A 5 -12.53 -24.48 16.03
CA ALA A 5 -13.15 -23.17 16.07
C ALA A 5 -12.13 -22.16 15.56
N GLY A 6 -12.21 -21.83 14.27
CA GLY A 6 -11.43 -20.75 13.69
C GLY A 6 -11.83 -19.46 14.40
N THR A 7 -10.89 -18.81 15.07
CA THR A 7 -11.10 -17.45 15.57
C THR A 7 -11.28 -16.55 14.35
N SER A 8 -12.54 -16.26 14.01
CA SER A 8 -12.88 -15.27 12.98
C SER A 8 -12.24 -13.94 13.38
N ARG A 9 -11.35 -13.43 12.52
CA ARG A 9 -10.61 -12.20 12.76
C ARG A 9 -11.31 -11.06 12.04
N THR A 10 -11.84 -10.10 12.80
CA THR A 10 -12.50 -8.93 12.25
C THR A 10 -11.50 -7.96 11.61
N ILE A 11 -11.79 -7.55 10.38
CA ILE A 11 -11.14 -6.45 9.67
C ILE A 11 -12.02 -5.20 9.86
N TYR A 12 -11.46 -4.21 10.54
CA TYR A 12 -12.12 -2.94 10.81
C TYR A 12 -11.96 -1.98 9.64
N ILE A 13 -13.07 -1.48 9.11
CA ILE A 13 -13.11 -0.44 8.07
C ILE A 13 -13.32 0.93 8.72
N ASP A 14 -12.65 1.95 8.19
CA ASP A 14 -12.82 3.33 8.65
C ASP A 14 -14.28 3.78 8.58
N LYS A 15 -14.81 4.28 9.72
CA LYS A 15 -16.21 4.68 9.88
C LYS A 15 -16.70 5.69 8.85
N ARG A 16 -15.80 6.47 8.22
CA ARG A 16 -16.14 7.43 7.17
C ARG A 16 -16.85 6.79 5.98
N TYR A 17 -16.58 5.51 5.69
CA TYR A 17 -17.27 4.75 4.65
C TYR A 17 -18.78 4.64 4.95
N PHE A 18 -19.13 4.28 6.18
CA PHE A 18 -20.53 4.10 6.59
C PHE A 18 -21.27 5.43 6.82
N ALA A 19 -20.55 6.53 6.98
CA ALA A 19 -21.13 7.86 7.19
C ALA A 19 -21.62 8.53 5.88
N GLY A 20 -21.63 7.82 4.75
CA GLY A 20 -22.04 8.36 3.44
C GLY A 20 -21.12 9.47 2.91
N ARG A 21 -19.96 9.68 3.53
CA ARG A 21 -19.00 10.69 3.10
C ARG A 21 -18.26 10.15 1.89
N LYS A 22 -18.30 10.89 0.78
CA LYS A 22 -17.48 10.60 -0.40
C LYS A 22 -16.01 10.63 0.01
N ALA A 23 -15.38 9.45 0.02
CA ALA A 23 -13.97 9.29 0.32
C ALA A 23 -13.31 8.57 -0.85
N LYS A 24 -12.32 9.23 -1.47
CA LYS A 24 -11.49 8.61 -2.52
C LYS A 24 -10.80 7.33 -2.05
N TRP A 25 -10.38 7.33 -0.79
CA TRP A 25 -9.71 6.20 -0.14
C TRP A 25 -10.27 5.96 1.26
N VAL A 26 -10.55 4.70 1.56
CA VAL A 26 -11.03 4.21 2.86
C VAL A 26 -10.00 3.24 3.42
N SER A 27 -9.55 3.47 4.65
CA SER A 27 -8.57 2.59 5.32
C SER A 27 -9.25 1.40 6.00
N PHE A 28 -8.52 0.30 6.15
CA PHE A 28 -8.93 -0.87 6.93
C PHE A 28 -7.74 -1.52 7.65
N GLU A 29 -8.00 -2.25 8.73
CA GLU A 29 -6.99 -2.96 9.52
C GLU A 29 -7.61 -4.09 10.38
N ASP A 30 -6.86 -5.15 10.65
CA ASP A 30 -7.21 -6.25 11.59
C ASP A 30 -6.94 -5.91 13.07
N ALA A 31 -6.70 -4.63 13.36
CA ALA A 31 -6.53 -4.06 14.68
C ALA A 31 -7.49 -2.88 14.85
N PRO A 32 -8.15 -2.76 16.01
CA PRO A 32 -9.11 -1.69 16.24
C PRO A 32 -8.42 -0.31 16.19
N GLY A 33 -9.14 0.67 15.64
CA GLY A 33 -8.71 2.08 15.65
C GLY A 33 -7.60 2.46 14.67
N LEU A 34 -7.24 1.58 13.73
CA LEU A 34 -6.16 1.78 12.75
C LEU A 34 -4.80 2.10 13.42
N THR A 35 -4.56 1.51 14.60
CA THR A 35 -3.43 1.82 15.46
C THR A 35 -2.10 1.41 14.83
N GLU A 36 -2.03 0.27 14.14
CA GLU A 36 -0.78 -0.16 13.51
C GLU A 36 -0.48 0.65 12.24
N THR A 37 -1.50 1.05 11.51
CA THR A 37 -1.36 1.89 10.32
C THR A 37 -0.76 3.23 10.70
N LYS A 38 -1.28 3.88 11.76
CA LYS A 38 -0.70 5.13 12.28
C LYS A 38 0.73 4.93 12.75
N ARG A 39 1.00 3.86 13.52
CA ARG A 39 2.36 3.51 13.97
C ARG A 39 3.32 3.34 12.80
N ASP A 40 2.93 2.64 11.74
CA ASP A 40 3.80 2.39 10.58
C ASP A 40 4.05 3.65 9.75
N ILE A 41 3.07 4.56 9.64
CA ILE A 41 3.27 5.83 8.94
C ILE A 41 4.44 6.61 9.58
N TYR A 42 4.39 6.83 10.89
CA TYR A 42 5.39 7.64 11.58
C TYR A 42 6.67 6.87 11.93
N GLY A 43 6.55 5.56 12.22
CA GLY A 43 7.68 4.73 12.63
C GLY A 43 8.43 4.06 11.47
N ARG A 44 7.86 4.00 10.27
CA ARG A 44 8.48 3.35 9.10
C ARG A 44 8.45 4.20 7.84
N CYS A 45 7.28 4.67 7.43
CA CYS A 45 7.11 5.33 6.13
C CYS A 45 7.80 6.70 6.10
N VAL A 46 7.56 7.55 7.11
CA VAL A 46 8.21 8.87 7.22
C VAL A 46 9.74 8.73 7.27
N PRO A 47 10.35 7.93 8.18
CA PRO A 47 11.79 7.71 8.18
C PRO A 47 12.34 7.20 6.84
N CYS A 48 11.61 6.31 6.16
CA CYS A 48 12.04 5.77 4.87
C CYS A 48 12.05 6.82 3.76
N ILE A 49 11.07 7.73 3.74
CA ILE A 49 11.02 8.82 2.76
C ILE A 49 12.06 9.90 3.10
N THR A 50 12.25 10.21 4.38
CA THR A 50 13.30 11.13 4.85
C THR A 50 14.69 10.61 4.45
N ASN A 51 14.96 9.31 4.61
CA ASN A 51 16.22 8.70 4.20
C ASN A 51 16.49 8.83 2.68
N LEU A 52 15.46 8.70 1.84
CA LEU A 52 15.59 8.97 0.40
C LEU A 52 15.91 10.44 0.16
N TYR A 53 15.18 11.35 0.81
CA TYR A 53 15.35 12.79 0.66
C TYR A 53 16.77 13.26 0.98
N GLU A 54 17.34 12.83 2.11
CA GLU A 54 18.70 13.24 2.49
C GLU A 54 19.75 12.68 1.53
N GLN A 55 19.65 11.40 1.13
CA GLN A 55 20.58 10.82 0.15
C GLN A 55 20.54 11.56 -1.21
N LEU A 56 19.34 11.97 -1.66
CA LEU A 56 19.21 12.76 -2.89
C LEU A 56 19.79 14.18 -2.74
N LYS A 57 19.59 14.82 -1.59
CA LYS A 57 20.15 16.15 -1.29
C LYS A 57 21.68 16.15 -1.21
N GLU A 58 22.26 15.06 -0.72
CA GLU A 58 23.71 14.86 -0.70
C GLU A 58 24.30 14.62 -2.11
N GLY A 59 23.46 14.54 -3.15
CA GLY A 59 23.90 14.34 -4.53
C GLY A 59 24.34 12.90 -4.81
N ARG A 60 23.92 11.93 -4.00
CA ARG A 60 24.28 10.52 -4.20
C ARG A 60 23.69 10.00 -5.51
N THR A 61 24.53 9.33 -6.30
CA THR A 61 24.13 8.65 -7.54
C THR A 61 23.68 7.21 -7.29
N GLU A 62 24.01 6.65 -6.13
CA GLU A 62 23.55 5.35 -5.63
C GLU A 62 22.82 5.53 -4.29
N ILE A 63 21.65 4.91 -4.17
CA ILE A 63 20.75 5.09 -3.04
C ILE A 63 20.55 3.76 -2.32
N ASP A 64 20.78 3.73 -1.00
CA ASP A 64 20.31 2.64 -0.15
C ASP A 64 18.80 2.76 0.03
N LEU A 65 18.07 1.79 -0.52
CA LEU A 65 16.61 1.74 -0.48
C LEU A 65 16.08 1.36 0.92
N GLY A 66 16.93 0.80 1.80
CA GLY A 66 16.58 0.49 3.18
C GLY A 66 15.24 -0.26 3.32
N PRO A 67 14.30 0.21 4.16
CA PRO A 67 12.98 -0.40 4.31
C PRO A 67 12.13 -0.45 3.03
N ALA A 68 12.30 0.48 2.08
CA ALA A 68 11.54 0.48 0.82
C ALA A 68 11.82 -0.79 -0.02
N PHE A 69 13.02 -1.37 0.12
CA PHE A 69 13.38 -2.62 -0.52
C PHE A 69 12.74 -3.86 0.13
N ARG A 70 12.05 -3.73 1.27
CA ARG A 70 11.40 -4.86 1.96
C ARG A 70 9.89 -4.72 2.00
N CYS A 71 9.37 -3.50 1.95
CA CYS A 71 7.94 -3.22 1.94
C CYS A 71 7.27 -3.65 0.63
N TRP A 72 6.08 -4.25 0.73
CA TRP A 72 5.28 -4.71 -0.39
C TRP A 72 3.86 -4.16 -0.33
N LYS A 73 3.23 -4.10 -1.49
CA LYS A 73 1.80 -3.97 -1.64
C LYS A 73 1.26 -5.16 -2.42
N VAL A 74 0.10 -5.66 -1.99
CA VAL A 74 -0.74 -6.54 -2.80
C VAL A 74 -1.97 -5.73 -3.21
N VAL A 75 -2.30 -5.74 -4.49
CA VAL A 75 -3.37 -4.93 -5.07
C VAL A 75 -4.38 -5.86 -5.70
N VAL A 76 -5.66 -5.65 -5.40
CA VAL A 76 -6.78 -6.35 -6.02
C VAL A 76 -7.64 -5.33 -6.74
N VAL A 77 -7.87 -5.51 -8.03
CA VAL A 77 -8.71 -4.64 -8.85
C VAL A 77 -10.13 -5.20 -8.88
N LEU A 78 -11.10 -4.36 -8.56
CA LEU A 78 -12.53 -4.68 -8.43
C LEU A 78 -13.38 -3.61 -9.13
N LYS A 79 -14.69 -3.85 -9.24
CA LYS A 79 -15.62 -3.01 -9.99
C LYS A 79 -16.33 -1.98 -9.09
N SER A 80 -16.41 -2.21 -7.78
CA SER A 80 -17.14 -1.32 -6.87
C SER A 80 -16.56 -1.28 -5.46
N ALA A 81 -17.06 -0.35 -4.63
CA ALA A 81 -16.68 -0.29 -3.23
C ALA A 81 -17.32 -1.44 -2.42
N GLU A 82 -18.51 -1.87 -2.83
CA GLU A 82 -19.23 -3.00 -2.27
C GLU A 82 -18.45 -4.30 -2.49
N GLU A 83 -17.87 -4.50 -3.67
CA GLU A 83 -16.96 -5.62 -3.94
C GLU A 83 -15.69 -5.53 -3.07
N CYS A 84 -15.14 -4.33 -2.84
CA CYS A 84 -14.00 -4.17 -1.93
C CYS A 84 -14.36 -4.64 -0.51
N VAL A 85 -15.54 -4.27 0.00
CA VAL A 85 -16.02 -4.69 1.32
C VAL A 85 -16.29 -6.19 1.34
N GLY A 86 -16.92 -6.73 0.30
CA GLY A 86 -17.18 -8.16 0.14
C GLY A 86 -15.89 -8.98 0.15
N LEU A 87 -14.84 -8.51 -0.53
CA LEU A 87 -13.51 -9.15 -0.51
C LEU A 87 -12.93 -9.18 0.91
N LEU A 88 -13.05 -8.08 1.67
CA LEU A 88 -12.57 -8.03 3.04
C LEU A 88 -13.33 -9.01 3.94
N ALA A 89 -14.66 -9.08 3.82
CA ALA A 89 -15.49 -10.03 4.58
C ALA A 89 -15.14 -11.49 4.24
N GLU A 90 -14.94 -11.81 2.96
CA GLU A 90 -14.45 -13.13 2.54
C GLU A 90 -13.09 -13.46 3.12
N LEU A 91 -12.20 -12.48 3.19
CA LEU A 91 -10.87 -12.65 3.76
C LEU A 91 -10.90 -12.94 5.26
N GLU A 92 -11.82 -12.35 6.04
CA GLU A 92 -11.98 -12.63 7.48
C GLU A 92 -12.18 -14.13 7.76
N ASN A 93 -12.88 -14.83 6.86
CA ASN A 93 -13.21 -16.25 7.00
C ASN A 93 -12.03 -17.19 6.71
N VAL A 94 -11.04 -16.73 5.94
CA VAL A 94 -9.93 -17.57 5.46
C VAL A 94 -8.56 -16.99 5.82
N LEU A 95 -8.52 -15.98 6.70
CA LEU A 95 -7.30 -15.26 7.01
C LEU A 95 -6.29 -16.20 7.67
N PRO A 96 -5.10 -16.44 7.07
CA PRO A 96 -4.16 -17.39 7.64
C PRO A 96 -3.58 -16.89 8.97
N ASP A 97 -3.30 -17.82 9.88
CA ASP A 97 -2.79 -17.46 11.21
C ASP A 97 -1.49 -16.64 11.17
N GLY A 98 -1.46 -15.58 11.97
CA GLY A 98 -0.32 -14.67 12.05
C GLY A 98 -0.11 -13.78 10.81
N VAL A 99 -0.99 -13.81 9.81
CA VAL A 99 -1.04 -12.78 8.76
C VAL A 99 -1.70 -11.54 9.33
N LYS A 100 -1.07 -10.39 9.14
CA LYS A 100 -1.64 -9.08 9.46
C LYS A 100 -2.28 -8.47 8.24
N VAL A 101 -3.43 -7.84 8.42
CA VAL A 101 -4.19 -7.22 7.33
C VAL A 101 -4.34 -5.74 7.61
N LYS A 102 -3.80 -4.92 6.71
CA LYS A 102 -4.03 -3.49 6.73
C LYS A 102 -3.87 -2.90 5.34
N GLY A 103 -4.56 -1.82 5.09
CA GLY A 103 -4.58 -1.25 3.76
C GLY A 103 -5.59 -0.15 3.57
N ARG A 104 -5.89 0.08 2.30
CA ARG A 104 -6.93 1.01 1.88
C ARG A 104 -7.61 0.52 0.61
N PHE A 105 -8.87 0.84 0.43
CA PHE A 105 -9.57 0.64 -0.83
C PHE A 105 -10.16 1.94 -1.36
N GLY A 106 -10.42 1.98 -2.66
CA GLY A 106 -11.01 3.14 -3.32
C GLY A 106 -10.47 3.33 -4.71
N SER A 107 -10.37 4.58 -5.15
CA SER A 107 -9.80 4.93 -6.45
C SER A 107 -9.08 6.26 -6.40
N VAL A 108 -8.14 6.45 -7.32
CA VAL A 108 -7.48 7.75 -7.54
C VAL A 108 -8.46 8.83 -7.99
N ASP A 109 -9.54 8.40 -8.66
CA ASP A 109 -10.62 9.25 -9.16
C ASP A 109 -11.97 8.57 -8.95
N GLU A 110 -12.94 9.34 -8.44
CA GLU A 110 -14.29 8.86 -8.16
C GLU A 110 -15.03 8.47 -9.46
N GLY A 111 -14.71 9.11 -10.58
CA GLY A 111 -15.29 8.82 -11.90
C GLY A 111 -14.79 7.51 -12.54
N ARG A 112 -13.79 6.84 -11.95
CA ARG A 112 -13.30 5.55 -12.45
C ARG A 112 -14.29 4.43 -12.09
N THR A 113 -14.61 3.62 -13.08
CA THR A 113 -15.44 2.41 -12.97
C THR A 113 -14.76 1.28 -12.21
N THR A 114 -13.45 1.35 -11.99
CA THR A 114 -12.70 0.38 -11.20
C THR A 114 -12.36 0.95 -9.83
N LYS A 115 -12.46 0.11 -8.80
CA LYS A 115 -11.92 0.33 -7.47
C LYS A 115 -10.77 -0.64 -7.22
N VAL A 116 -9.92 -0.33 -6.27
CA VAL A 116 -8.79 -1.19 -5.89
C VAL A 116 -8.73 -1.36 -4.39
N VAL A 117 -8.32 -2.53 -3.93
CA VAL A 117 -7.94 -2.81 -2.55
C VAL A 117 -6.43 -2.96 -2.50
N VAL A 118 -5.76 -2.12 -1.71
CA VAL A 118 -4.31 -2.10 -1.56
C VAL A 118 -3.97 -2.54 -0.14
N PHE A 119 -3.36 -3.71 -0.02
CA PHE A 119 -2.84 -4.26 1.23
C PHE A 119 -1.38 -3.86 1.42
N ASN A 120 -1.01 -3.34 2.58
CA ASN A 120 0.37 -3.05 2.95
C ASN A 120 0.97 -4.27 3.65
N VAL A 121 2.06 -4.81 3.10
CA VAL A 121 2.62 -6.09 3.54
C VAL A 121 4.10 -5.95 3.86
N PRO A 122 4.56 -6.42 5.04
CA PRO A 122 5.91 -6.11 5.53
C PRO A 122 7.02 -6.92 4.83
N ASP A 123 6.71 -8.09 4.29
CA ASP A 123 7.71 -8.99 3.72
C ASP A 123 7.14 -9.95 2.66
N VAL A 124 8.04 -10.70 2.00
CA VAL A 124 7.71 -11.63 0.92
C VAL A 124 6.88 -12.83 1.41
N SER A 125 7.10 -13.31 2.64
CA SER A 125 6.38 -14.46 3.19
C SER A 125 4.91 -14.10 3.40
N GLN A 126 4.64 -12.99 4.08
CA GLN A 126 3.29 -12.47 4.25
C GLN A 126 2.64 -12.15 2.91
N ARG A 127 3.39 -11.59 1.95
CA ARG A 127 2.87 -11.28 0.60
C ARG A 127 2.38 -12.53 -0.09
N LYS A 128 3.17 -13.62 -0.07
CA LYS A 128 2.79 -14.90 -0.68
C LYS A 128 1.55 -15.50 -0.03
N ARG A 129 1.51 -15.52 1.32
CA ARG A 129 0.38 -16.08 2.09
C ARG A 129 -0.91 -15.30 1.83
N LEU A 130 -0.85 -13.97 1.88
CA LEU A 130 -1.98 -13.10 1.62
C LEU A 130 -2.44 -13.18 0.17
N SER A 131 -1.52 -13.19 -0.80
CA SER A 131 -1.88 -13.30 -2.23
C SER A 131 -2.63 -14.60 -2.54
N LYS A 132 -2.25 -15.71 -1.89
CA LYS A 132 -2.96 -16.99 -2.02
C LYS A 132 -4.39 -16.88 -1.50
N ALA A 133 -4.57 -16.39 -0.27
CA ALA A 133 -5.89 -16.20 0.32
C ALA A 133 -6.77 -15.26 -0.53
N LEU A 134 -6.20 -14.15 -1.00
CA LEU A 134 -6.91 -13.18 -1.84
C LEU A 134 -7.35 -13.78 -3.19
N LYS A 135 -6.55 -14.67 -3.79
CA LYS A 135 -6.94 -15.35 -5.03
C LYS A 135 -8.15 -16.25 -4.81
N ASP A 136 -8.21 -16.94 -3.68
CA ASP A 136 -9.34 -17.80 -3.36
C ASP A 136 -10.60 -16.97 -3.04
N CYS A 137 -10.44 -15.85 -2.31
CA CYS A 137 -11.56 -14.93 -2.01
C CYS A 137 -12.07 -14.19 -3.26
N SER A 138 -11.17 -13.75 -4.14
CA SER A 138 -11.54 -12.90 -5.26
C SER A 138 -12.47 -13.62 -6.23
N VAL A 139 -12.27 -14.92 -6.45
CA VAL A 139 -13.16 -15.73 -7.32
C VAL A 139 -14.61 -15.72 -6.84
N ARG A 140 -14.87 -15.61 -5.54
CA ARG A 140 -16.22 -15.60 -4.96
C ARG A 140 -16.90 -14.23 -5.05
N VAL A 141 -16.12 -13.16 -5.16
CA VAL A 141 -16.63 -11.77 -5.18
C VAL A 141 -16.65 -11.19 -6.59
N CYS A 142 -15.56 -11.37 -7.33
CA CYS A 142 -15.36 -10.87 -8.67
C CYS A 142 -14.41 -11.83 -9.43
N PRO A 143 -14.95 -12.78 -10.22
CA PRO A 143 -14.16 -13.78 -10.93
C PRO A 143 -13.07 -13.21 -11.84
N ASP A 144 -13.28 -12.00 -12.36
CA ASP A 144 -12.34 -11.30 -13.24
C ASP A 144 -11.31 -10.44 -12.48
N ALA A 145 -11.28 -10.51 -11.14
CA ALA A 145 -10.41 -9.67 -10.34
C ALA A 145 -8.93 -9.90 -10.66
N GLU A 146 -8.23 -8.81 -10.98
CA GLU A 146 -6.79 -8.85 -11.16
C GLU A 146 -6.09 -8.68 -9.81
N ILE A 147 -5.18 -9.60 -9.49
CA ILE A 147 -4.33 -9.52 -8.30
C ILE A 147 -2.89 -9.28 -8.74
N THR A 148 -2.33 -8.16 -8.31
CA THR A 148 -0.93 -7.80 -8.57
C THR A 148 -0.20 -7.49 -7.26
N PHE A 149 1.12 -7.37 -7.35
CA PHE A 149 1.93 -6.92 -6.23
C PHE A 149 3.12 -6.11 -6.73
N HIS A 150 3.60 -5.21 -5.89
CA HIS A 150 4.77 -4.39 -6.16
C HIS A 150 5.43 -3.94 -4.86
N ARG A 151 6.58 -3.28 -4.95
CA ARG A 151 7.21 -2.64 -3.78
C ARG A 151 6.31 -1.55 -3.22
N GLY A 152 6.26 -1.43 -1.90
CA GLY A 152 5.30 -0.53 -1.21
C GLY A 152 5.43 0.93 -1.65
N CYS A 153 6.66 1.41 -1.80
CA CYS A 153 6.97 2.76 -2.27
C CYS A 153 7.26 2.83 -3.78
N ALA A 154 6.79 1.84 -4.57
CA ALA A 154 7.10 1.76 -5.99
C ALA A 154 6.84 3.08 -6.74
N GLU A 155 5.71 3.72 -6.50
CA GLU A 155 5.32 4.99 -7.16
C GLU A 155 6.32 6.12 -6.94
N LEU A 156 6.89 6.26 -5.73
CA LEU A 156 7.85 7.32 -5.42
C LEU A 156 9.23 7.03 -6.03
N TYR A 157 9.64 5.77 -6.02
CA TYR A 157 10.98 5.34 -6.40
C TYR A 157 11.07 5.01 -7.90
N HIS A 158 9.95 4.69 -8.56
CA HIS A 158 9.91 4.31 -9.97
C HIS A 158 10.52 5.37 -10.87
N GLU A 159 10.22 6.64 -10.62
CA GLU A 159 10.77 7.76 -11.41
C GLU A 159 12.29 7.80 -11.39
N LEU A 160 12.95 7.38 -10.31
CA LEU A 160 14.41 7.35 -10.19
C LEU A 160 15.05 6.07 -10.72
N PHE A 161 14.46 4.91 -10.41
CA PHE A 161 15.11 3.60 -10.56
C PHE A 161 14.43 2.69 -11.60
N GLY A 162 13.33 3.13 -12.22
CA GLY A 162 12.58 2.34 -13.19
C GLY A 162 11.84 1.15 -12.58
N ASN A 163 11.83 0.02 -13.28
CA ASN A 163 11.03 -1.15 -12.90
C ASN A 163 11.50 -1.75 -11.57
N TRP A 164 10.58 -1.85 -10.60
CA TRP A 164 10.91 -2.35 -9.25
C TRP A 164 11.45 -3.80 -9.23
N LYS A 165 11.17 -4.58 -10.27
CA LYS A 165 11.65 -5.97 -10.39
C LYS A 165 13.18 -6.07 -10.51
N THR A 166 13.85 -5.01 -10.97
CA THR A 166 15.30 -4.97 -11.16
C THR A 166 16.04 -4.29 -10.00
N TRP A 167 15.32 -3.75 -9.01
CA TRP A 167 15.93 -3.05 -7.90
C TRP A 167 16.80 -3.96 -7.06
N LYS A 168 17.89 -3.39 -6.56
CA LYS A 168 18.79 -3.98 -5.58
C LYS A 168 18.67 -3.21 -4.26
N LYS A 169 19.28 -3.72 -3.19
CA LYS A 169 19.30 -3.03 -1.89
C LYS A 169 19.87 -1.62 -2.02
N THR A 170 20.97 -1.50 -2.76
CA THR A 170 21.54 -0.24 -3.24
C THR A 170 21.26 -0.14 -4.72
N ALA A 171 20.63 0.95 -5.17
CA ALA A 171 20.25 1.15 -6.56
C ALA A 171 20.84 2.44 -7.12
N GLY A 172 21.47 2.34 -8.30
CA GLY A 172 21.91 3.50 -9.06
C GLY A 172 20.72 4.24 -9.65
N ILE A 173 20.75 5.57 -9.60
CA ILE A 173 19.74 6.42 -10.21
C ILE A 173 19.86 6.30 -11.73
N VAL A 174 18.81 5.79 -12.38
CA VAL A 174 18.76 5.59 -13.84
C VAL A 174 18.32 6.87 -14.55
N ARG A 175 17.54 7.71 -13.86
CA ARG A 175 17.00 8.98 -14.36
C ARG A 175 17.38 10.14 -13.44
N PRO A 176 18.63 10.64 -13.51
CA PRO A 176 19.10 11.74 -12.67
C PRO A 176 18.27 13.02 -12.86
N GLU A 177 17.70 13.25 -14.04
CA GLU A 177 16.81 14.37 -14.35
C GLU A 177 15.52 14.38 -13.53
N ALA A 178 15.10 13.24 -12.97
CA ALA A 178 13.92 13.15 -12.12
C ALA A 178 14.19 13.59 -10.67
N VAL A 179 15.45 13.71 -10.26
CA VAL A 179 15.85 14.01 -8.86
C VAL A 179 15.20 15.30 -8.34
N PRO A 180 15.24 16.45 -9.05
CA PRO A 180 14.65 17.69 -8.54
C PRO A 180 13.14 17.58 -8.28
N VAL A 181 12.41 16.90 -9.19
CA VAL A 181 10.96 16.69 -9.08
C VAL A 181 10.62 15.78 -7.89
N ILE A 182 11.43 14.74 -7.66
CA ILE A 182 11.23 13.83 -6.53
C ILE A 182 11.54 14.51 -5.20
N ILE A 183 12.61 15.31 -5.12
CA ILE A 183 12.91 16.14 -3.94
C ILE A 183 11.72 17.04 -3.61
N ASP A 184 11.19 17.78 -4.60
CA ASP A 184 10.03 18.67 -4.42
C ASP A 184 8.77 17.89 -3.98
N ARG A 185 8.51 16.73 -4.58
CA ARG A 185 7.38 15.86 -4.18
C ARG A 185 7.51 15.40 -2.74
N ILE A 186 8.71 15.00 -2.32
CA ILE A 186 8.97 14.58 -0.94
C ILE A 186 8.77 15.75 0.01
N ARG A 187 9.28 16.95 -0.31
CA ARG A 187 9.10 18.15 0.52
C ARG A 187 7.64 18.49 0.75
N LYS A 188 6.85 18.48 -0.32
CA LYS A 188 5.38 18.69 -0.24
C LYS A 188 4.68 17.65 0.62
N THR A 189 5.17 16.41 0.60
CA THR A 189 4.60 15.29 1.35
C THR A 189 4.98 15.33 2.84
N LEU A 190 6.23 15.63 3.16
CA LEU A 190 6.75 15.59 4.53
C LEU A 190 6.58 16.92 5.28
N PHE A 191 6.77 18.04 4.60
CA PHE A 191 6.87 19.37 5.24
C PHE A 191 5.68 20.28 4.92
N TRP A 192 4.65 19.77 4.23
CA TRP A 192 3.43 20.52 3.89
C TRP A 192 3.70 21.86 3.17
N GLU A 193 4.78 21.95 2.40
CA GLU A 193 5.10 23.15 1.63
C GLU A 193 4.02 23.39 0.56
N LYS A 194 3.39 24.57 0.58
CA LYS A 194 2.43 24.97 -0.45
C LYS A 194 3.16 25.11 -1.78
N LYS A 195 2.52 24.69 -2.88
CA LYS A 195 3.02 24.98 -4.24
C LYS A 195 3.30 26.48 -4.35
N SER A 196 4.55 26.86 -4.63
CA SER A 196 4.83 28.20 -5.13
C SER A 196 4.00 28.38 -6.40
N ARG A 197 3.14 29.39 -6.42
CA ARG A 197 2.53 29.83 -7.67
C ARG A 197 3.71 30.32 -8.50
N LYS A 198 3.96 29.69 -9.64
CA LYS A 198 4.76 30.34 -10.68
C LYS A 198 3.93 31.55 -11.11
N GLU A 199 4.46 32.74 -10.86
CA GLU A 199 4.04 33.99 -11.50
C GLU A 199 4.31 33.90 -13.01
#